data_AF-A0A9N8Z3R1-F1
#
_entry.id   AF-A0A9N8Z3R1-F1
#
_cell.length_a   1.000
_cell.length_b   1.000
_cell.length_c   1.000
_cell.angle_alpha   90.00
_cell.angle_beta   90.00
_cell.angle_gamma   90.00
#
_symmetry.space_group_name_H-M   'P 1'
#
loop_
_entity.id
_entity.type
_entity.pdbx_description
1 polymer ?
#
loop_
_entity_poly.entity_id
_entity_poly.type
_entity_poly.pdbx_seq_one_letter_code
_entity_poly.pdbx_strand_id
1 'polypeptide(L)'
;MAETVQYYLERMVPELEDLEQKRLFNKSEIKQIVKRRTYFEYTLKRIPARKVDFLRYIEYEINLEALRKKRKERLGVKGKPTLSDYAIPRRIYHLFERAVNKFKSDLSLWLQYIEYAKSNKAGKLLNKIFGRALQLHPAKPSLWVLAAKWEFEENMNVGAARVLMQRGLRLNPTSTLLWHEYFSLELAYVKKIKTRREILGLSTTASKDEIQQTDEENVIKLPVITKEDEWFKDKREDVQMDEQKIESLKEENNKVLQGELAKIVYLNAIAGTCIPRL
;
A
#
# COMPACT_ATOMS: atom_id res chain seq x y z
N MET A 1 -19.99 -33.14 -5.19
CA MET A 1 -19.47 -32.12 -6.13
C MET A 1 -20.43 -30.94 -6.27
N ALA A 2 -21.72 -31.19 -6.52
CA ALA A 2 -22.77 -30.17 -6.58
C ALA A 2 -23.01 -29.43 -5.24
N GLU A 3 -22.95 -30.12 -4.11
CA GLU A 3 -23.18 -29.52 -2.77
C GLU A 3 -22.26 -28.34 -2.46
N THR A 4 -20.96 -28.43 -2.80
CA THR A 4 -20.04 -27.31 -2.57
C THR A 4 -20.35 -26.11 -3.45
N VAL A 5 -20.83 -26.32 -4.68
CA VAL A 5 -21.24 -25.25 -5.59
C VAL A 5 -22.52 -24.61 -5.06
N GLN A 6 -23.48 -25.42 -4.63
CA GLN A 6 -24.73 -24.98 -4.04
C GLN A 6 -24.50 -24.10 -2.81
N TYR A 7 -23.62 -24.53 -1.90
CA TYR A 7 -23.21 -23.73 -0.75
C TYR A 7 -22.68 -22.33 -1.12
N TYR A 8 -21.83 -22.24 -2.15
CA TYR A 8 -21.32 -20.94 -2.61
C TYR A 8 -22.42 -20.07 -3.21
N LEU A 9 -23.35 -20.66 -3.97
CA LEU A 9 -24.46 -19.96 -4.61
C LEU A 9 -25.45 -19.40 -3.59
N GLU A 10 -25.80 -20.17 -2.57
CA GLU A 10 -26.69 -19.76 -1.48
C GLU A 10 -26.14 -18.54 -0.73
N ARG A 11 -24.82 -18.52 -0.48
CA ARG A 11 -24.15 -17.35 0.12
C ARG A 11 -24.20 -16.09 -0.74
N MET A 12 -24.50 -16.20 -2.04
CA MET A 12 -24.64 -15.05 -2.94
C MET A 12 -26.06 -14.50 -2.99
N VAL A 13 -27.06 -15.17 -2.39
CA VAL A 13 -28.46 -14.73 -2.48
C VAL A 13 -28.67 -13.36 -1.80
N PRO A 14 -28.21 -13.14 -0.55
CA PRO A 14 -28.50 -11.87 0.15
C PRO A 14 -27.90 -10.64 -0.53
N GLU A 15 -26.75 -10.78 -1.20
CA GLU A 15 -26.15 -9.66 -1.93
C GLU A 15 -26.92 -9.32 -3.21
N LEU A 16 -27.54 -10.30 -3.87
CA LEU A 16 -28.30 -10.10 -5.10
C LEU A 16 -29.67 -9.48 -4.79
N GLU A 17 -30.30 -9.89 -3.69
CA GLU A 17 -31.53 -9.27 -3.19
C GLU A 17 -31.31 -7.79 -2.84
N ASP A 18 -30.21 -7.45 -2.16
CA ASP A 18 -29.87 -6.05 -1.86
C ASP A 18 -29.61 -5.22 -3.14
N LEU A 19 -28.98 -5.83 -4.17
CA LEU A 19 -28.80 -5.18 -5.47
C LEU A 19 -30.13 -4.93 -6.20
N GLU A 20 -31.09 -5.82 -6.03
CA GLU A 20 -32.45 -5.68 -6.56
C GLU A 20 -33.22 -4.56 -5.84
N GLN A 21 -33.18 -4.56 -4.51
CA GLN A 21 -33.85 -3.55 -3.68
C GLN A 21 -33.38 -2.14 -3.99
N LYS A 22 -32.07 -1.97 -4.24
CA LYS A 22 -31.47 -0.69 -4.66
C LYS A 22 -31.76 -0.31 -6.11
N ARG A 23 -32.47 -1.15 -6.86
CA ARG A 23 -32.76 -0.98 -8.30
C ARG A 23 -31.51 -0.73 -9.15
N LEU A 24 -30.36 -1.25 -8.72
CA LEU A 24 -29.10 -1.16 -9.47
C LEU A 24 -29.08 -2.16 -10.63
N PHE A 25 -29.77 -3.29 -10.44
CA PHE A 25 -29.92 -4.34 -11.44
C PHE A 25 -31.39 -4.75 -11.56
N ASN A 26 -31.80 -5.11 -12.77
CA ASN A 26 -33.13 -5.67 -13.02
C ASN A 26 -33.14 -7.18 -12.71
N LYS A 27 -34.32 -7.75 -12.42
CA LYS A 27 -34.52 -9.19 -12.19
C LYS A 27 -33.97 -10.06 -13.32
N SER A 28 -34.12 -9.62 -14.57
CA SER A 28 -33.57 -10.30 -15.75
C SER A 28 -32.05 -10.33 -15.75
N GLU A 29 -31.40 -9.22 -15.38
CA GLU A 29 -29.95 -9.11 -15.27
C GLU A 29 -29.42 -9.95 -14.11
N ILE A 30 -30.11 -9.94 -12.96
CA ILE A 30 -29.76 -10.79 -11.81
C ILE A 30 -29.82 -12.27 -12.21
N LYS A 31 -30.85 -12.69 -12.94
CA LYS A 31 -30.94 -14.07 -13.46
C LYS A 31 -29.77 -14.42 -14.37
N GLN A 32 -29.30 -13.47 -15.20
CA GLN A 32 -28.11 -13.66 -16.02
C GLN A 32 -26.83 -13.75 -15.17
N ILE A 33 -26.69 -12.90 -14.13
CA ILE A 33 -25.55 -12.93 -13.20
C ILE A 33 -25.50 -14.28 -12.48
N VAL A 34 -26.63 -14.76 -11.96
CA VAL A 34 -26.73 -16.09 -11.33
C VAL A 34 -26.31 -17.18 -12.31
N LYS A 35 -26.84 -17.17 -13.54
CA LYS A 35 -26.48 -18.15 -14.58
C LYS A 35 -24.98 -18.13 -14.93
N ARG A 36 -24.35 -16.95 -14.94
CA ARG A 36 -22.90 -16.83 -15.21
C ARG A 36 -22.08 -17.33 -14.02
N ARG A 37 -22.45 -16.96 -12.79
CA ARG A 37 -21.76 -17.41 -11.57
C ARG A 37 -21.87 -18.91 -11.35
N THR A 38 -23.04 -19.50 -11.60
CA THR A 38 -23.22 -20.96 -11.55
C THR A 38 -22.28 -21.64 -12.54
N TYR A 39 -22.23 -21.17 -13.79
CA TYR A 39 -21.32 -21.70 -14.80
C TYR A 39 -19.85 -21.61 -14.36
N PHE A 40 -19.41 -20.48 -13.81
CA PHE A 40 -18.04 -20.33 -13.32
C PHE A 40 -17.74 -21.24 -12.14
N GLU A 41 -18.62 -21.37 -11.14
CA GLU A 41 -18.37 -22.25 -10.00
C GLU A 41 -18.32 -23.73 -10.40
N TYR A 42 -19.19 -24.16 -11.32
CA TYR A 42 -19.09 -25.50 -11.91
C TYR A 42 -17.79 -25.68 -12.69
N THR A 43 -17.35 -24.66 -13.44
CA THR A 43 -16.10 -24.70 -14.21
C THR A 43 -14.89 -24.78 -13.28
N LEU A 44 -14.85 -24.02 -12.19
CA LEU A 44 -13.76 -24.05 -11.21
C LEU A 44 -13.65 -25.37 -10.46
N LYS A 45 -14.74 -26.11 -10.33
CA LYS A 45 -14.75 -27.43 -9.68
C LYS A 45 -14.34 -28.55 -10.62
N ARG A 46 -14.23 -28.32 -11.93
CA ARG A 46 -13.75 -29.33 -12.89
C ARG A 46 -12.35 -29.82 -12.52
N ILE A 47 -12.09 -31.10 -12.76
CA ILE A 47 -10.78 -31.72 -12.59
C ILE A 47 -10.24 -32.06 -13.99
N PRO A 48 -9.01 -31.62 -14.35
CA PRO A 48 -8.13 -30.73 -13.62
C PRO A 48 -8.61 -29.26 -13.67
N ALA A 49 -8.43 -28.52 -12.58
CA ALA A 49 -8.72 -27.10 -12.54
C ALA A 49 -7.67 -26.32 -13.36
N ARG A 50 -8.10 -25.38 -14.20
CA ARG A 50 -7.20 -24.56 -15.02
C ARG A 50 -7.09 -23.14 -14.45
N LYS A 51 -5.89 -22.56 -14.48
CA LYS A 51 -5.66 -21.16 -14.08
C LYS A 51 -6.53 -20.19 -14.87
N VAL A 52 -6.68 -20.43 -16.17
CA VAL A 52 -7.46 -19.57 -17.08
C VAL A 52 -8.91 -19.41 -16.61
N ASP A 53 -9.50 -20.44 -16.01
CA ASP A 53 -10.88 -20.39 -15.53
C ASP A 53 -11.01 -19.48 -14.30
N PHE A 54 -10.02 -19.47 -13.41
CA PHE A 54 -9.96 -18.50 -12.30
C PHE A 54 -9.81 -17.08 -12.82
N LEU A 55 -8.90 -16.85 -13.77
CA LEU A 55 -8.68 -15.52 -14.33
C LEU A 55 -9.93 -14.97 -15.02
N ARG A 56 -10.61 -15.79 -15.84
CA ARG A 56 -11.87 -15.40 -16.49
C ARG A 56 -12.96 -15.08 -15.49
N TYR A 57 -13.04 -15.83 -14.38
CA TYR A 57 -14.05 -15.56 -13.37
C TYR A 57 -13.73 -14.26 -12.59
N ILE A 58 -12.46 -14.05 -12.24
CA ILE A 58 -12.00 -12.82 -11.59
C ILE A 58 -12.26 -11.61 -12.48
N GLU A 59 -11.92 -11.68 -13.77
CA GLU A 59 -12.17 -10.63 -14.75
C GLU A 59 -13.67 -10.30 -14.85
N TYR A 60 -14.52 -11.32 -14.90
CA TYR A 60 -15.98 -11.14 -14.90
C TYR A 60 -16.47 -10.39 -13.65
N GLU A 61 -16.01 -10.76 -12.44
CA GLU A 61 -16.42 -10.09 -11.21
C GLU A 61 -15.85 -8.66 -11.11
N ILE A 62 -14.63 -8.40 -11.61
CA ILE A 62 -14.06 -7.04 -11.71
C ILE A 62 -14.93 -6.16 -12.63
N ASN A 63 -15.33 -6.69 -13.79
CA ASN A 63 -16.20 -5.98 -14.72
C ASN A 63 -17.60 -5.72 -14.12
N LEU A 64 -18.13 -6.68 -13.37
CA LEU A 64 -19.40 -6.52 -12.66
C LEU A 64 -19.31 -5.43 -11.58
N GLU A 65 -18.21 -5.38 -10.83
CA GLU A 65 -17.96 -4.33 -9.83
C GLU A 65 -17.83 -2.95 -10.48
N ALA A 66 -17.11 -2.85 -11.60
CA ALA A 66 -16.99 -1.61 -12.37
C ALA A 66 -18.36 -1.15 -12.88
N LEU A 67 -19.19 -2.07 -13.39
CA LEU A 67 -20.55 -1.77 -13.82
C LEU A 67 -21.42 -1.27 -12.66
N ARG A 68 -21.34 -1.92 -11.50
CA ARG A 68 -22.06 -1.51 -10.29
C ARG A 68 -21.66 -0.09 -9.88
N LYS A 69 -20.36 0.23 -9.85
CA LYS A 69 -19.86 1.58 -9.52
C LYS A 69 -20.41 2.64 -10.47
N LYS A 70 -20.32 2.42 -11.79
CA LYS A 70 -20.88 3.34 -12.80
C LYS A 70 -22.39 3.55 -12.66
N ARG A 71 -23.15 2.48 -12.38
CA ARG A 71 -24.61 2.58 -12.19
C ARG A 71 -24.95 3.32 -10.90
N LYS A 72 -24.20 3.07 -9.82
CA LYS A 72 -24.37 3.77 -8.55
C LYS A 72 -24.11 5.28 -8.71
N GLU A 73 -23.07 5.66 -9.46
CA GLU A 73 -22.78 7.05 -9.81
C GLU A 73 -23.91 7.67 -10.64
N ARG A 74 -24.36 6.98 -11.70
CA ARG A 74 -25.43 7.47 -12.59
C ARG A 74 -26.78 7.66 -11.89
N LEU A 75 -27.16 6.71 -11.03
CA LEU A 75 -28.43 6.77 -10.30
C LEU A 75 -28.36 7.68 -9.07
N GLY A 76 -27.18 8.18 -8.72
CA GLY A 76 -27.00 9.08 -7.58
C GLY A 76 -27.44 8.48 -6.25
N VAL A 77 -27.43 7.14 -6.12
CA VAL A 77 -27.90 6.45 -4.91
C VAL A 77 -26.93 6.73 -3.76
N LYS A 78 -27.22 7.78 -3.01
CA LYS A 78 -26.52 8.15 -1.78
C LYS A 78 -27.22 7.42 -0.63
N GLY A 79 -26.47 6.58 0.05
CA GLY A 79 -26.97 5.80 1.17
C GLY A 79 -25.83 5.20 1.97
N LYS A 80 -26.17 4.70 3.16
CA LYS A 80 -25.22 3.91 3.98
C LYS A 80 -24.74 2.73 3.15
N PRO A 81 -23.44 2.38 3.22
CA PRO A 81 -22.93 1.24 2.48
C PRO A 81 -23.60 -0.04 3.01
N THR A 82 -24.24 -0.79 2.12
CA THR A 82 -24.93 -2.04 2.47
C THR A 82 -24.05 -3.24 2.13
N LEU A 83 -24.53 -4.44 2.40
CA LEU A 83 -23.84 -5.69 2.11
C LEU A 83 -23.36 -5.77 0.66
N SER A 84 -24.20 -5.40 -0.31
CA SER A 84 -23.85 -5.39 -1.74
C SER A 84 -22.62 -4.55 -2.07
N ASP A 85 -22.31 -3.52 -1.27
CA ASP A 85 -21.20 -2.62 -1.56
C ASP A 85 -19.82 -3.26 -1.34
N TYR A 86 -19.75 -4.26 -0.45
CA TYR A 86 -18.50 -4.96 -0.12
C TYR A 86 -18.48 -6.42 -0.60
N ALA A 87 -19.63 -6.98 -0.96
CA ALA A 87 -19.74 -8.40 -1.27
C ALA A 87 -18.95 -8.79 -2.53
N ILE A 88 -19.02 -8.00 -3.61
CA ILE A 88 -18.30 -8.28 -4.86
C ILE A 88 -16.78 -8.17 -4.66
N PRO A 89 -16.21 -7.09 -4.07
CA PRO A 89 -14.77 -7.05 -3.76
C PRO A 89 -14.30 -8.21 -2.87
N ARG A 90 -15.09 -8.58 -1.84
CA ARG A 90 -14.78 -9.73 -0.98
C ARG A 90 -14.75 -11.04 -1.76
N ARG A 91 -15.66 -11.23 -2.72
CA ARG A 91 -15.66 -12.41 -3.58
C ARG A 91 -14.41 -12.45 -4.45
N ILE A 92 -14.01 -11.32 -5.04
CA ILE A 92 -12.81 -11.26 -5.87
C ILE A 92 -11.58 -11.67 -5.05
N TYR A 93 -11.45 -11.17 -3.81
CA TYR A 93 -10.39 -11.61 -2.90
C TYR A 93 -10.45 -13.11 -2.59
N HIS A 94 -11.64 -13.65 -2.33
CA HIS A 94 -11.82 -15.08 -2.08
C HIS A 94 -11.45 -15.94 -3.30
N LEU A 95 -11.74 -15.46 -4.52
CA LEU A 95 -11.35 -16.13 -5.76
C LEU A 95 -9.84 -16.12 -5.96
N PHE A 96 -9.18 -14.98 -5.70
CA PHE A 96 -7.72 -14.91 -5.70
C PHE A 96 -7.11 -15.86 -4.66
N GLU A 97 -7.63 -15.90 -3.43
CA GLU A 97 -7.14 -16.83 -2.40
C GLU A 97 -7.29 -18.29 -2.83
N ARG A 98 -8.43 -18.67 -3.42
CA ARG A 98 -8.63 -20.02 -3.99
C ARG A 98 -7.64 -20.32 -5.11
N ALA A 99 -7.45 -19.36 -6.03
CA ALA A 99 -6.55 -19.51 -7.17
C ALA A 99 -5.10 -19.69 -6.70
N VAL A 100 -4.64 -18.85 -5.77
CA VAL A 100 -3.30 -18.86 -5.21
C VAL A 100 -3.02 -20.12 -4.38
N ASN A 101 -4.01 -20.60 -3.62
CA ASN A 101 -3.87 -21.85 -2.88
C ASN A 101 -3.71 -23.07 -3.81
N LYS A 102 -4.32 -23.04 -5.00
CA LYS A 102 -4.21 -24.10 -6.02
C LYS A 102 -2.94 -23.97 -6.85
N PHE A 103 -2.59 -22.77 -7.28
CA PHE A 103 -1.46 -22.46 -8.17
C PHE A 103 -0.39 -21.63 -7.45
N LYS A 104 0.22 -22.21 -6.41
CA LYS A 104 1.17 -21.50 -5.54
C LYS A 104 2.43 -21.03 -6.26
N SER A 105 2.87 -21.78 -7.27
CA SER A 105 4.12 -21.55 -8.01
C SER A 105 4.07 -20.37 -8.97
N ASP A 106 2.87 -19.90 -9.33
CA ASP A 106 2.71 -18.89 -10.35
C ASP A 106 2.84 -17.46 -9.80
N LEU A 107 3.98 -16.82 -10.06
CA LEU A 107 4.23 -15.45 -9.62
C LEU A 107 3.31 -14.42 -10.28
N SER A 108 2.88 -14.64 -11.53
CA SER A 108 2.01 -13.70 -12.24
C SER A 108 0.66 -13.57 -11.55
N LEU A 109 0.13 -14.68 -11.01
CA LEU A 109 -1.11 -14.67 -10.24
C LEU A 109 -0.97 -13.87 -8.93
N TRP A 110 0.15 -14.00 -8.23
CA TRP A 110 0.45 -13.20 -7.03
C TRP A 110 0.54 -11.71 -7.34
N LEU A 111 1.20 -11.34 -8.44
CA LEU A 111 1.34 -9.95 -8.86
C LEU A 111 -0.03 -9.33 -9.19
N GLN A 112 -0.88 -10.04 -9.94
CA GLN A 112 -2.25 -9.59 -10.22
C GLN A 112 -3.08 -9.43 -8.94
N TYR A 113 -2.91 -10.34 -7.98
CA TYR A 113 -3.60 -10.26 -6.70
C TYR A 113 -3.15 -9.03 -5.89
N ILE A 114 -1.84 -8.77 -5.84
CA ILE A 114 -1.24 -7.59 -5.19
C ILE A 114 -1.71 -6.30 -5.86
N GLU A 115 -1.73 -6.26 -7.19
CA GLU A 115 -2.19 -5.11 -7.97
C GLU A 115 -3.66 -4.78 -7.66
N TYR A 116 -4.53 -5.79 -7.68
CA TYR A 116 -5.94 -5.61 -7.34
C TYR A 116 -6.14 -5.14 -5.90
N ALA A 117 -5.37 -5.67 -4.94
CA ALA A 117 -5.41 -5.23 -3.55
C ALA A 117 -4.90 -3.78 -3.38
N LYS A 118 -3.89 -3.36 -4.16
CA LYS A 118 -3.37 -1.99 -4.20
C LYS A 118 -4.42 -1.02 -4.73
N SER A 119 -5.10 -1.34 -5.83
CA SER A 119 -6.15 -0.49 -6.41
C SER A 119 -7.32 -0.26 -5.44
N ASN A 120 -7.62 -1.23 -4.57
CA ASN A 120 -8.68 -1.13 -3.56
C ASN A 120 -8.22 -0.55 -2.21
N LYS A 121 -6.96 -0.11 -2.08
CA LYS A 121 -6.39 0.46 -0.85
C LYS A 121 -6.54 -0.43 0.39
N ALA A 122 -6.53 -1.75 0.22
CA ALA A 122 -6.72 -2.70 1.31
C ALA A 122 -5.40 -3.03 2.06
N GLY A 123 -4.80 -2.04 2.73
CA GLY A 123 -3.44 -2.15 3.27
C GLY A 123 -3.20 -3.32 4.23
N LYS A 124 -4.10 -3.56 5.19
CA LYS A 124 -3.96 -4.70 6.14
C LYS A 124 -3.99 -6.07 5.45
N LEU A 125 -4.82 -6.22 4.41
CA LEU A 125 -4.89 -7.45 3.64
C LEU A 125 -3.62 -7.61 2.81
N LEU A 126 -3.15 -6.52 2.21
CA LEU A 126 -1.95 -6.49 1.39
C LEU A 126 -0.70 -6.93 2.16
N ASN A 127 -0.55 -6.55 3.43
CA ASN A 127 0.53 -7.04 4.31
C ASN A 127 0.51 -8.57 4.46
N LYS A 128 -0.69 -9.14 4.64
CA LYS A 128 -0.86 -10.60 4.76
C LYS A 128 -0.55 -11.28 3.43
N ILE A 129 -0.94 -10.69 2.31
CA ILE A 129 -0.63 -11.20 0.96
C ILE A 129 0.88 -11.19 0.75
N PHE A 130 1.56 -10.07 0.99
CA PHE A 130 3.01 -9.96 0.87
C PHE A 130 3.73 -10.97 1.77
N GLY A 131 3.31 -11.10 3.04
CA GLY A 131 3.89 -12.08 3.96
C GLY A 131 3.81 -13.52 3.41
N ARG A 132 2.64 -13.92 2.89
CA ARG A 132 2.46 -15.26 2.29
C ARG A 132 3.23 -15.41 0.97
N ALA A 133 3.22 -14.38 0.12
CA ALA A 133 3.89 -14.40 -1.17
C ALA A 133 5.42 -14.54 -1.00
N LEU A 134 6.02 -13.79 -0.05
CA LEU A 134 7.44 -13.85 0.25
C LEU A 134 7.87 -15.18 0.87
N GLN A 135 7.01 -15.81 1.68
CA GLN A 135 7.27 -17.14 2.23
C GLN A 135 7.33 -18.22 1.14
N LEU A 136 6.49 -18.11 0.10
CA LEU A 136 6.44 -19.08 -0.99
C LEU A 136 7.47 -18.80 -2.09
N HIS A 137 7.84 -17.52 -2.30
CA HIS A 137 8.75 -17.08 -3.36
C HIS A 137 9.96 -16.29 -2.82
N PRO A 138 10.80 -16.88 -1.94
CA PRO A 138 11.94 -16.17 -1.36
C PRO A 138 13.02 -15.84 -2.42
N ALA A 139 13.15 -16.67 -3.45
CA ALA A 139 14.18 -16.59 -4.48
C ALA A 139 13.92 -15.51 -5.56
N LYS A 140 12.84 -14.73 -5.45
CA LYS A 140 12.48 -13.70 -6.44
C LYS A 140 12.72 -12.30 -5.87
N PRO A 141 13.88 -11.67 -6.18
CA PRO A 141 14.22 -10.30 -5.77
C PRO A 141 13.13 -9.26 -6.03
N SER A 142 12.46 -9.32 -7.19
CA SER A 142 11.45 -8.33 -7.60
C SER A 142 10.28 -8.25 -6.61
N LEU A 143 9.90 -9.35 -5.96
CA LEU A 143 8.81 -9.37 -4.98
C LEU A 143 9.19 -8.67 -3.67
N TRP A 144 10.45 -8.82 -3.23
CA TRP A 144 10.99 -8.11 -2.07
C TRP A 144 11.02 -6.60 -2.30
N VAL A 145 11.48 -6.18 -3.48
CA VAL A 145 11.48 -4.77 -3.89
C VAL A 145 10.06 -4.21 -3.88
N LEU A 146 9.11 -4.92 -4.47
CA LEU A 146 7.71 -4.49 -4.53
C LEU A 146 7.11 -4.32 -3.12
N ALA A 147 7.36 -5.27 -2.22
CA ALA A 147 6.88 -5.20 -0.84
C ALA A 147 7.49 -4.02 -0.07
N ALA A 148 8.81 -3.83 -0.17
CA ALA A 148 9.52 -2.75 0.51
C ALA A 148 9.13 -1.36 -0.02
N LYS A 149 8.98 -1.23 -1.34
CA LYS A 149 8.50 0.00 -1.99
C LYS A 149 7.09 0.35 -1.49
N TRP A 150 6.21 -0.63 -1.41
CA TRP A 150 4.85 -0.42 -0.92
C TRP A 150 4.81 0.01 0.57
N GLU A 151 5.61 -0.61 1.45
CA GLU A 151 5.73 -0.18 2.86
C GLU A 151 6.28 1.24 3.00
N PHE A 152 7.23 1.64 2.14
CA PHE A 152 7.83 2.98 2.15
C PHE A 152 6.90 4.07 1.60
N GLU A 153 6.15 3.78 0.55
CA GLU A 153 5.25 4.74 -0.12
C GLU A 153 3.92 4.90 0.61
N GLU A 154 3.24 3.79 0.92
CA GLU A 154 1.85 3.83 1.42
C GLU A 154 1.79 3.85 2.95
N ASN A 155 2.58 3.01 3.63
CA ASN A 155 2.58 2.95 5.09
C ASN A 155 3.55 3.97 5.73
N MET A 156 4.37 4.65 4.92
CA MET A 156 5.42 5.57 5.37
C MET A 156 6.35 4.95 6.44
N ASN A 157 6.50 3.61 6.41
CA ASN A 157 7.26 2.87 7.41
C ASN A 157 8.61 2.44 6.86
N VAL A 158 9.60 3.30 7.04
CA VAL A 158 10.97 3.06 6.57
C VAL A 158 11.63 1.90 7.34
N GLY A 159 11.30 1.73 8.62
CA GLY A 159 11.83 0.64 9.44
C GLY A 159 11.40 -0.74 8.90
N ALA A 160 10.10 -0.91 8.62
CA ALA A 160 9.58 -2.13 8.02
C ALA A 160 10.19 -2.39 6.63
N ALA A 161 10.29 -1.35 5.79
CA ALA A 161 10.90 -1.46 4.46
C ALA A 161 12.37 -1.90 4.53
N ARG A 162 13.17 -1.35 5.46
CA ARG A 162 14.56 -1.78 5.72
C ARG A 162 14.64 -3.24 6.13
N VAL A 163 13.79 -3.67 7.08
CA VAL A 163 13.76 -5.07 7.53
C VAL A 163 13.41 -6.02 6.38
N LEU A 164 12.49 -5.64 5.48
CA LEU A 164 12.17 -6.43 4.28
C LEU A 164 13.35 -6.50 3.31
N MET A 165 14.00 -5.37 3.00
CA MET A 165 15.16 -5.35 2.11
C MET A 165 16.33 -6.16 2.68
N GLN A 166 16.65 -5.99 3.97
CA GLN A 166 17.70 -6.75 4.65
C GLN A 166 17.40 -8.26 4.67
N ARG A 167 16.14 -8.65 4.92
CA ARG A 167 15.71 -10.06 4.80
C ARG A 167 15.90 -10.59 3.38
N GLY A 168 15.50 -9.81 2.37
CA GLY A 168 15.67 -10.15 0.96
C GLY A 168 17.14 -10.31 0.56
N LEU A 169 18.02 -9.43 1.03
CA LEU A 169 19.47 -9.48 0.78
C LEU A 169 20.14 -10.69 1.46
N ARG A 170 19.69 -11.10 2.65
CA ARG A 170 20.19 -12.33 3.29
C ARG A 170 19.89 -13.58 2.46
N LEU A 171 18.74 -13.61 1.80
CA LEU A 171 18.32 -14.75 0.97
C LEU A 171 18.95 -14.70 -0.42
N ASN A 172 19.04 -13.51 -1.02
CA ASN A 172 19.54 -13.29 -2.38
C ASN A 172 20.69 -12.26 -2.38
N PRO A 173 21.86 -12.58 -1.81
CA PRO A 173 22.96 -11.62 -1.64
C PRO A 173 23.60 -11.18 -2.96
N THR A 174 23.53 -12.03 -3.99
CA THR A 174 24.12 -11.78 -5.32
C THR A 174 23.27 -10.88 -6.20
N SER A 175 22.03 -10.58 -5.80
CA SER A 175 21.11 -9.82 -6.64
C SER A 175 21.45 -8.33 -6.63
N THR A 176 22.06 -7.84 -7.70
CA THR A 176 22.34 -6.40 -7.92
C THR A 176 21.08 -5.54 -7.83
N LEU A 177 19.95 -6.06 -8.31
CA LEU A 177 18.65 -5.38 -8.24
C LEU A 177 18.26 -5.01 -6.81
N LEU A 178 18.48 -5.89 -5.82
CA LEU A 178 18.10 -5.61 -4.43
C LEU A 178 18.99 -4.54 -3.82
N TRP A 179 20.29 -4.60 -4.11
CA TRP A 179 21.24 -3.59 -3.65
C TRP A 179 20.92 -2.21 -4.24
N HIS A 180 20.64 -2.14 -5.54
CA HIS A 180 20.26 -0.89 -6.21
C HIS A 180 18.99 -0.29 -5.61
N GLU A 181 17.95 -1.11 -5.43
CA GLU A 181 16.67 -0.65 -4.87
C GLU A 181 16.79 -0.28 -3.40
N TYR A 182 17.63 -0.99 -2.63
CA TYR A 182 17.87 -0.64 -1.24
C TYR A 182 18.61 0.70 -1.11
N PHE A 183 19.66 0.90 -1.91
CA PHE A 183 20.36 2.18 -2.01
C PHE A 183 19.41 3.33 -2.42
N SER A 184 18.60 3.11 -3.45
CA SER A 184 17.59 4.07 -3.91
C SER A 184 16.58 4.42 -2.83
N LEU A 185 16.14 3.44 -2.04
CA LEU A 185 15.22 3.65 -0.92
C LEU A 185 15.83 4.51 0.19
N GLU A 186 17.09 4.25 0.56
CA GLU A 186 17.79 5.06 1.57
C GLU A 186 18.00 6.51 1.10
N LEU A 187 18.35 6.72 -0.16
CA LEU A 187 18.44 8.06 -0.75
C LEU A 187 17.08 8.77 -0.77
N ALA A 188 16.02 8.06 -1.16
CA ALA A 188 14.66 8.61 -1.16
C ALA A 188 14.22 9.01 0.26
N TYR A 189 14.61 8.23 1.28
CA TYR A 189 14.36 8.57 2.67
C TYR A 189 15.08 9.85 3.11
N VAL A 190 16.38 9.97 2.82
CA VAL A 190 17.16 11.18 3.13
C VAL A 190 16.55 12.40 2.44
N LYS A 191 16.17 12.27 1.16
CA LYS A 191 15.49 13.35 0.41
C LYS A 191 14.20 13.77 1.11
N LYS A 192 13.34 12.83 1.53
CA LYS A 192 12.11 13.13 2.28
C LYS A 192 12.37 13.89 3.59
N ILE A 193 13.44 13.56 4.30
CA ILE A 193 13.80 14.28 5.53
C ILE A 193 14.26 15.71 5.22
N LYS A 194 15.12 15.89 4.21
CA LYS A 194 15.60 17.23 3.79
C LYS A 194 14.44 18.14 3.37
N THR A 195 13.56 17.64 2.49
CA THR A 195 12.37 18.41 2.07
C THR A 195 11.47 18.77 3.24
N ARG A 196 11.33 17.87 4.23
CA ARG A 196 10.54 18.16 5.44
C ARG A 196 11.19 19.25 6.30
N ARG A 197 12.52 19.27 6.39
CA ARG A 197 13.26 20.30 7.13
C ARG A 197 13.15 21.67 6.47
N GLU A 198 13.26 21.71 5.14
CA GLU A 198 13.07 22.92 4.33
C GLU A 198 11.66 23.50 4.56
N ILE A 199 10.62 22.66 4.45
CA ILE A 199 9.21 23.08 4.69
C ILE A 199 8.99 23.60 6.12
N LEU A 200 9.69 23.03 7.10
CA LEU A 200 9.60 23.47 8.50
C LEU A 200 10.46 24.71 8.79
N GLY A 201 11.18 25.27 7.80
CA GLY A 201 12.06 26.42 7.97
C GLY A 201 13.31 26.12 8.82
N LEU A 202 13.68 24.84 8.94
CA LEU A 202 14.83 24.37 9.73
C LEU A 202 16.11 24.26 8.90
N SER A 203 16.04 24.54 7.60
CA SER A 203 17.21 24.68 6.75
C SER A 203 18.01 25.89 7.22
N THR A 204 19.23 25.66 7.71
CA THR A 204 20.18 26.67 8.15
C THR A 204 20.63 27.63 7.04
N THR A 205 20.16 27.43 5.80
CA THR A 205 20.40 28.30 4.64
C THR A 205 19.29 29.33 4.40
N ALA A 206 18.34 29.50 5.32
CA ALA A 206 17.63 30.78 5.38
C ALA A 206 18.60 31.80 6.02
N SER A 207 19.46 32.37 5.18
CA SER A 207 19.99 33.71 5.43
C SER A 207 18.85 34.56 5.98
N LYS A 208 19.08 35.19 7.13
CA LYS A 208 18.12 36.07 7.83
C LYS A 208 17.72 37.32 7.01
N ASP A 209 18.07 37.36 5.73
CA ASP A 209 18.00 38.55 4.87
C ASP A 209 16.75 38.56 3.97
N GLU A 210 15.97 37.48 3.85
CA GLU A 210 14.76 37.46 3.01
C GLU A 210 13.44 37.75 3.76
N ILE A 211 13.45 37.96 5.08
CA ILE A 211 12.23 38.36 5.82
C ILE A 211 12.02 39.90 5.81
N GLN A 212 12.93 40.68 5.23
CA GLN A 212 12.80 42.15 5.21
C GLN A 212 12.17 42.74 3.95
N GLN A 213 11.80 41.95 2.93
CA GLN A 213 11.22 42.49 1.69
C GLN A 213 10.14 41.59 1.09
N THR A 214 9.04 41.36 1.80
CA THR A 214 7.76 41.00 1.17
C THR A 214 6.62 41.73 1.88
N ASP A 215 6.21 42.83 1.25
CA ASP A 215 4.89 43.49 1.26
C ASP A 215 4.05 43.39 2.55
N GLU A 216 3.94 44.54 3.22
CA GLU A 216 3.17 44.77 4.45
C GLU A 216 1.64 44.55 4.34
N GLU A 217 1.10 44.16 3.17
CA GLU A 217 -0.35 44.12 2.93
C GLU A 217 -1.03 42.75 3.12
N ASN A 218 -0.30 41.64 3.28
CA ASN A 218 -0.91 40.31 3.49
C ASN A 218 -0.43 39.58 4.76
N VAL A 219 -0.07 40.34 5.79
CA VAL A 219 0.15 39.77 7.12
C VAL A 219 -1.20 39.70 7.83
N ILE A 220 -1.73 38.49 8.01
CA ILE A 220 -2.75 38.24 9.04
C ILE A 220 -2.09 38.58 10.37
N LYS A 221 -2.35 39.79 10.90
CA LYS A 221 -1.89 40.18 12.23
C LYS A 221 -2.59 39.26 13.23
N LEU A 222 -1.82 38.30 13.76
CA LEU A 222 -2.25 37.52 14.91
C LEU A 222 -2.64 38.51 16.03
N PRO A 223 -3.79 38.31 16.67
CA PRO A 223 -4.27 39.23 17.70
C PRO A 223 -3.22 39.35 18.81
N VAL A 224 -2.90 40.59 19.17
CA VAL A 224 -2.02 40.89 20.29
C VAL A 224 -2.75 40.43 21.55
N ILE A 225 -2.20 39.39 22.19
CA ILE A 225 -2.69 38.83 23.44
C ILE A 225 -2.72 39.96 24.48
N THR A 226 -3.91 40.43 24.84
CA THR A 226 -4.13 41.34 25.96
C THR A 226 -3.93 40.58 27.26
N LYS A 227 -3.51 41.29 28.32
CA LYS A 227 -3.09 40.76 29.63
C LYS A 227 -4.14 39.91 30.38
N GLU A 228 -5.31 39.65 29.79
CA GLU A 228 -6.42 38.89 30.38
C GLU A 228 -6.46 37.41 29.92
N ASP A 229 -5.70 37.03 28.90
CA ASP A 229 -5.62 35.63 28.41
C ASP A 229 -4.47 34.84 29.07
N GLU A 230 -4.29 34.98 30.39
CA GLU A 230 -3.25 34.25 31.15
C GLU A 230 -3.53 32.75 31.34
N TRP A 231 -4.65 32.24 30.81
CA TRP A 231 -5.07 30.85 31.02
C TRP A 231 -4.31 29.79 30.18
N PHE A 232 -3.39 30.21 29.30
CA PHE A 232 -2.55 29.32 28.49
C PHE A 232 -1.07 29.30 28.89
N LYS A 233 -0.64 30.01 29.93
CA LYS A 233 0.77 30.08 30.34
C LYS A 233 1.29 28.85 31.08
N ASP A 234 0.41 28.00 31.63
CA ASP A 234 0.82 27.08 32.71
C ASP A 234 1.20 25.64 32.28
N LYS A 235 1.42 25.38 30.98
CA LYS A 235 1.92 24.06 30.50
C LYS A 235 2.91 24.12 29.33
N ARG A 236 3.64 25.22 29.17
CA ARG A 236 4.92 25.15 28.47
C ARG A 236 5.95 24.78 29.52
N GLU A 237 6.10 23.48 29.76
CA GLU A 237 7.41 23.01 30.20
C GLU A 237 8.36 23.44 29.07
N ASP A 238 9.13 24.49 29.32
CA ASP A 238 10.28 24.83 28.51
C ASP A 238 11.19 23.60 28.55
N VAL A 239 11.00 22.70 27.58
CA VAL A 239 11.94 21.60 27.35
C VAL A 239 13.22 22.29 26.92
N GLN A 240 14.07 22.58 27.90
CA GLN A 240 15.41 23.09 27.71
C GLN A 240 16.18 22.01 26.95
N MET A 241 16.07 22.05 25.63
CA MET A 241 16.81 21.16 24.74
C MET A 241 18.27 21.56 24.84
N ASP A 242 19.09 20.68 25.45
CA ASP A 242 20.53 20.88 25.58
C ASP A 242 21.12 21.43 24.27
N GLU A 243 21.95 22.48 24.33
CA GLU A 243 22.60 23.08 23.15
C GLU A 243 23.35 22.03 22.31
N GLN A 244 23.86 20.97 22.95
CA GLN A 244 24.49 19.81 22.31
C GLN A 244 23.52 19.00 21.43
N LYS A 245 22.24 18.87 21.82
CA LYS A 245 21.21 18.23 20.99
C LYS A 245 20.88 19.09 19.78
N ILE A 246 20.88 20.42 19.92
CA ILE A 246 20.64 21.35 18.81
C ILE A 246 21.82 21.31 17.82
N GLU A 247 23.06 21.27 18.33
CA GLU A 247 24.29 21.19 17.54
C GLU A 247 24.40 19.87 16.75
N SER A 248 23.97 18.75 17.35
CA SER A 248 23.92 17.43 16.67
C SER A 248 22.78 17.30 15.66
N LEU A 249 21.76 18.16 15.76
CA LEU A 249 20.67 18.26 14.78
C LEU A 249 21.05 19.13 13.56
N LYS A 250 22.14 19.89 13.60
CA LYS A 250 22.66 20.62 12.43
C LYS A 250 22.95 19.65 11.29
N GLU A 251 22.70 20.10 10.07
CA GLU A 251 22.80 19.25 8.87
C GLU A 251 24.18 18.64 8.66
N GLU A 252 25.22 19.39 9.00
CA GLU A 252 26.61 19.00 8.90
C GLU A 252 26.98 17.87 9.85
N ASN A 253 26.36 17.80 11.04
CA ASN A 253 26.68 16.81 12.06
C ASN A 253 25.78 15.57 12.01
N ASN A 254 24.62 15.68 11.34
CA ASN A 254 23.67 14.59 11.30
C ASN A 254 24.04 13.55 10.23
N LYS A 255 24.68 12.48 10.67
CA LYS A 255 25.10 11.31 9.85
C LYS A 255 23.97 10.73 8.99
N VAL A 256 22.72 10.81 9.43
CA VAL A 256 21.56 10.34 8.64
C VAL A 256 21.36 11.25 7.41
N LEU A 257 21.50 12.56 7.56
CA LEU A 257 21.33 13.53 6.47
C LEU A 257 22.49 13.54 5.48
N GLN A 258 23.68 13.17 5.95
CA GLN A 258 24.83 12.89 5.09
C GLN A 258 24.66 11.61 4.25
N GLY A 259 23.65 10.78 4.55
CA GLY A 259 23.40 9.55 3.82
C GLY A 259 24.43 8.46 4.09
N GLU A 260 25.05 8.44 5.28
CA GLU A 260 26.06 7.43 5.66
C GLU A 260 25.52 6.00 5.50
N LEU A 261 24.23 5.77 5.80
CA LEU A 261 23.59 4.48 5.57
C LEU A 261 23.62 4.07 4.10
N ALA A 262 23.37 5.00 3.17
CA ALA A 262 23.43 4.71 1.74
C ALA A 262 24.87 4.38 1.30
N LYS A 263 25.88 5.07 1.85
CA LYS A 263 27.30 4.74 1.62
C LYS A 263 27.65 3.34 2.11
N ILE A 264 27.24 2.98 3.33
CA ILE A 264 27.45 1.65 3.91
C ILE A 264 26.80 0.57 3.02
N VAL A 265 25.57 0.80 2.56
CA VAL A 265 24.88 -0.11 1.66
C VAL A 265 25.64 -0.29 0.35
N TYR A 266 26.17 0.79 -0.22
CA TYR A 266 26.97 0.75 -1.44
C TYR A 266 28.29 -0.02 -1.25
N LEU A 267 29.03 0.24 -0.17
CA LEU A 267 30.26 -0.49 0.15
C LEU A 267 30.00 -1.99 0.35
N ASN A 268 28.92 -2.32 1.07
CA ASN A 268 28.51 -3.71 1.26
C ASN A 268 28.06 -4.37 -0.04
N ALA A 269 27.45 -3.63 -0.96
CA ALA A 269 27.10 -4.14 -2.28
C ALA A 269 28.35 -4.53 -3.07
N ILE A 270 29.39 -3.69 -3.06
CA ILE A 270 30.69 -3.99 -3.72
C ILE A 270 31.34 -5.22 -3.10
N ALA A 271 31.39 -5.29 -1.77
CA ALA A 271 31.97 -6.44 -1.07
C ALA A 271 31.18 -7.73 -1.34
N GLY A 272 29.84 -7.64 -1.41
CA GLY A 272 28.95 -8.78 -1.62
C GLY A 272 28.92 -9.31 -3.05
N THR A 273 29.14 -8.47 -4.07
CA THR A 273 29.21 -8.90 -5.49
C THR A 273 30.56 -9.49 -5.86
N CYS A 274 31.62 -9.16 -5.13
CA CYS A 274 32.99 -9.62 -5.38
C CYS A 274 33.35 -10.98 -4.77
N ILE A 275 32.44 -11.66 -4.06
CA ILE A 275 32.70 -13.00 -3.51
C ILE A 275 32.14 -14.07 -4.46
N PRO A 276 32.95 -14.68 -5.35
CA PRO A 276 32.58 -15.91 -6.03
C PRO A 276 32.48 -17.02 -4.98
N ARG A 277 31.29 -17.60 -4.81
CA ARG A 277 31.11 -18.80 -3.99
C ARG A 277 31.75 -19.98 -4.75
N LEU A 278 32.82 -20.54 -4.19
CA LEU A 278 33.33 -21.89 -4.47
C LEU A 278 32.29 -22.94 -4.04
#